data_AF-A0A926A4T0-F1
#
_entry.id   AF-A0A926A4T0-F1
#
_cell.length_a   1.000
_cell.length_b   1.000
_cell.length_c   1.000
_cell.angle_alpha   90.00
_cell.angle_beta   90.00
_cell.angle_gamma   90.00
#
_symmetry.space_group_name_H-M   'P 1'
#
loop_
_entity.id
_entity.type
_entity.pdbx_description
1 polymer ?
#
loop_
_entity_poly.entity_id
_entity_poly.type
_entity_poly.pdbx_seq_one_letter_code
_entity_poly.pdbx_strand_id
1 'polypeptide(L)'
;MKAASISWVASAGVGVATAVVGLLVGGWLANRAVTWYHVPSRDGGAGYFVVFQALFVAVAGLAIGIVASRYVGHFMDVTFLRALASAQLVMLLLLGTIGGIARLFADVPPEISGQKLLLAVELSWQTADLPVLDAGDSRAYLKLASTVGRGVNYPRDGALWLDHTRHEGTRAIVPGAVEIYTSRGKRRLRVMNGGSAAADIQVPLDASPKKQTLAWSEWIPVNAAATGNDARSLQYRFRVVPRDQPVRVDTVGPFTVEMMVKSFAFQQFQNEPRRLNADATYNVLYRGKPIPRAARRIGGAPVGANANPSPVAFTEINSIAVVGGNAPALFAKLDGRYGAGGYGLIKEENGAAVTEYAGAGMFRIFTHRLTVDAKGTTAPAITFKALDGAFDRVALSEPGLYVFPEAVLDTRTLAVRAIPAEQNHTDLRFVAPVSLSPDASAFARMGGDEGRPVLREVSLVTGESRDVPLTTAPVDNGSWSSVSRSWFDHYFEWKSAGTSSSHIVLRPNALAMVRRGLLTQEPGYRQYDLSPVDSAMRDVVEQFLMQELGAKSKPGTADEYTHTFMVEGSPLYVVQSDNRVSVHMDRNSNTLPLGTFATKFDKALATRRYDAHFQSGQPD
;
A
#
# COMPACT_ATOMS: atom_id res chain seq x y z
N MET A 1 67.83 5.31 40.01
CA MET A 1 66.66 4.56 40.52
C MET A 1 66.12 3.72 39.38
N LYS A 2 65.98 2.40 39.54
CA LYS A 2 65.32 1.55 38.53
C LYS A 2 63.82 1.79 38.66
N ALA A 3 63.19 2.40 37.66
CA ALA A 3 61.74 2.51 37.61
C ALA A 3 61.14 1.09 37.75
N ALA A 4 60.26 0.91 38.72
CA ALA A 4 59.62 -0.38 38.95
C ALA A 4 58.70 -0.69 37.75
N SER A 5 59.11 -1.62 36.89
CA SER A 5 58.33 -2.00 35.72
C SER A 5 57.00 -2.62 36.16
N ILE A 6 55.88 -2.13 35.62
CA ILE A 6 54.54 -2.71 35.82
C ILE A 6 54.58 -4.23 35.52
N SER A 7 53.98 -5.04 36.38
CA SER A 7 53.93 -6.50 36.18
C SER A 7 53.11 -6.89 34.94
N TRP A 8 53.35 -8.08 34.39
CA TRP A 8 52.55 -8.60 33.26
C TRP A 8 51.07 -8.73 33.60
N VAL A 9 50.76 -9.15 34.83
CA VAL A 9 49.37 -9.27 35.32
C VAL A 9 48.68 -7.90 35.34
N ALA A 10 49.34 -6.87 35.85
CA ALA A 10 48.81 -5.51 35.85
C ALA A 10 48.60 -4.97 34.42
N SER A 11 49.52 -5.26 33.48
CA SER A 11 49.37 -4.89 32.07
C SER A 11 48.18 -5.61 31.41
N ALA A 12 47.99 -6.90 31.68
CA ALA A 12 46.83 -7.65 31.22
C ALA A 12 45.51 -7.09 31.79
N GLY A 13 45.50 -6.69 33.06
CA GLY A 13 44.36 -6.02 33.68
C GLY A 13 44.00 -4.69 33.00
N VAL A 14 44.99 -3.86 32.69
CA VAL A 14 44.78 -2.63 31.89
C VAL A 14 44.22 -2.97 30.50
N GLY A 15 44.78 -3.99 29.85
CA GLY A 15 44.31 -4.51 28.57
C GLY A 15 42.82 -4.89 28.59
N VAL A 16 42.41 -5.75 29.52
CA VAL A 16 41.02 -6.22 29.63
C VAL A 16 40.06 -5.06 29.91
N ALA A 17 40.41 -4.15 30.82
CA ALA A 17 39.58 -2.97 31.09
C ALA A 17 39.46 -2.06 29.85
N THR A 18 40.53 -1.91 29.07
CA THR A 18 40.52 -1.15 27.80
C THR A 18 39.70 -1.86 26.74
N ALA A 19 39.74 -3.19 26.68
CA ALA A 19 38.92 -4.01 25.79
C ALA A 19 37.42 -3.85 26.06
N VAL A 20 37.01 -3.83 27.33
CA VAL A 20 35.59 -3.63 27.71
C VAL A 20 35.09 -2.25 27.30
N VAL A 21 35.87 -1.18 27.55
CA VAL A 21 35.51 0.17 27.10
C VAL A 21 35.47 0.24 25.58
N GLY A 22 36.46 -0.36 24.91
CA GLY A 22 36.50 -0.49 23.45
C GLY A 22 35.25 -1.17 22.89
N LEU A 23 34.82 -2.28 23.49
CA LEU A 23 33.62 -3.01 23.09
C LEU A 23 32.38 -2.12 23.16
N LEU A 24 32.17 -1.42 24.28
CA LEU A 24 30.99 -0.60 24.50
C LEU A 24 30.95 0.63 23.59
N VAL A 25 32.06 1.39 23.52
CA VAL A 25 32.14 2.62 22.71
C VAL A 25 32.18 2.27 21.23
N GLY A 26 32.92 1.23 20.84
CA GLY A 26 32.97 0.70 19.48
C GLY A 26 31.61 0.19 19.01
N GLY A 27 30.89 -0.56 19.84
CA GLY A 27 29.53 -1.00 19.55
C GLY A 27 28.54 0.16 19.41
N TRP A 28 28.60 1.16 20.31
CA TRP A 28 27.80 2.38 20.19
C TRP A 28 28.09 3.14 18.88
N LEU A 29 29.38 3.29 18.53
CA LEU A 29 29.78 3.97 17.30
C LEU A 29 29.37 3.18 16.05
N ALA A 30 29.49 1.86 16.06
CA ALA A 30 29.02 1.00 14.99
C ALA A 30 27.50 1.11 14.80
N ASN A 31 26.74 1.18 15.89
CA ASN A 31 25.30 1.41 15.83
C ASN A 31 24.95 2.77 15.21
N ARG A 32 25.74 3.82 15.52
CA ARG A 32 25.61 5.11 14.84
C ARG A 32 25.96 5.01 13.36
N ALA A 33 27.02 4.28 13.01
CA ALA A 33 27.44 4.05 11.62
C ALA A 33 26.37 3.32 10.79
N VAL A 34 25.65 2.35 11.38
CA VAL A 34 24.48 1.70 10.73
C VAL A 34 23.47 2.75 10.25
N THR A 35 23.15 3.74 11.08
CA THR A 35 22.21 4.80 10.72
C THR A 35 22.80 5.75 9.67
N TRP A 36 24.06 6.13 9.84
CA TRP A 36 24.78 7.07 8.97
C TRP A 36 25.02 6.55 7.55
N TYR A 37 25.25 5.24 7.41
CA TYR A 37 25.52 4.58 6.15
C TYR A 37 24.35 3.72 5.66
N HIS A 38 23.21 3.75 6.36
CA HIS A 38 22.00 3.01 6.03
C HIS A 38 22.25 1.52 5.79
N VAL A 39 23.03 0.89 6.67
CA VAL A 39 23.32 -0.54 6.59
C VAL A 39 21.99 -1.31 6.67
N PRO A 40 21.63 -2.12 5.66
CA PRO A 40 20.34 -2.81 5.63
C PRO A 40 20.16 -3.73 6.84
N SER A 41 18.97 -3.71 7.44
CA SER A 41 18.59 -4.64 8.52
C SER A 41 18.07 -5.98 8.02
N ARG A 42 18.02 -6.19 6.70
CA ARG A 42 17.58 -7.46 6.10
C ARG A 42 18.49 -8.59 6.62
N ASP A 43 17.86 -9.67 7.07
CA ASP A 43 18.54 -10.86 7.60
C ASP A 43 19.47 -10.57 8.80
N GLY A 44 19.19 -9.50 9.56
CA GLY A 44 19.98 -9.13 10.74
C GLY A 44 21.33 -8.47 10.42
N GLY A 45 21.61 -8.11 9.16
CA GLY A 45 22.91 -7.59 8.72
C GLY A 45 23.44 -6.40 9.55
N ALA A 46 22.58 -5.43 9.86
CA ALA A 46 22.91 -4.32 10.76
C ALA A 46 23.32 -4.78 12.16
N GLY A 47 22.65 -5.79 12.73
CA GLY A 47 22.98 -6.35 14.03
C GLY A 47 24.34 -7.06 14.03
N TYR A 48 24.59 -7.90 13.03
CA TYR A 48 25.89 -8.54 12.85
C TYR A 48 27.01 -7.52 12.70
N PHE A 49 26.81 -6.46 11.90
CA PHE A 49 27.78 -5.39 11.75
C PHE A 49 28.16 -4.76 13.09
N VAL A 50 27.17 -4.42 13.93
CA VAL A 50 27.43 -3.83 15.25
C VAL A 50 28.22 -4.77 16.15
N VAL A 51 27.81 -6.05 16.23
CA VAL A 51 28.46 -7.05 17.08
C VAL A 51 29.91 -7.30 16.63
N PHE A 52 30.14 -7.50 15.33
CA PHE A 52 31.50 -7.74 14.82
C PHE A 52 32.42 -6.54 15.03
N GLN A 53 31.94 -5.31 14.81
CA GLN A 53 32.73 -4.11 15.07
C GLN A 53 33.01 -3.94 16.57
N ALA A 54 32.04 -4.19 17.45
CA ALA A 54 32.25 -4.15 18.89
C ALA A 54 33.33 -5.14 19.35
N LEU A 55 33.28 -6.39 18.88
CA LEU A 55 34.27 -7.42 19.19
C LEU A 55 35.65 -7.08 18.62
N PHE A 56 35.72 -6.58 17.39
CA PHE A 56 36.98 -6.15 16.78
C PHE A 56 37.64 -5.04 17.59
N VAL A 57 36.87 -4.02 17.99
CA VAL A 57 37.35 -2.92 18.81
C VAL A 57 37.74 -3.39 20.22
N ALA A 58 37.08 -4.42 20.77
CA ALA A 58 37.48 -5.05 22.03
C ALA A 58 38.87 -5.68 21.94
N VAL A 59 39.15 -6.45 20.88
CA VAL A 59 40.46 -7.06 20.65
C VAL A 59 41.54 -5.99 20.43
N ALA A 60 41.25 -4.96 19.65
CA ALA A 60 42.16 -3.83 19.46
C ALA A 60 42.42 -3.09 20.79
N GLY A 61 41.39 -2.88 21.60
CA GLY A 61 41.49 -2.26 22.93
C GLY A 61 42.35 -3.07 23.88
N LEU A 62 42.27 -4.40 23.85
CA LEU A 62 43.14 -5.29 24.62
C LEU A 62 44.62 -5.06 24.27
N ALA A 63 44.94 -5.05 22.97
CA ALA A 63 46.30 -4.83 22.49
C ALA A 63 46.82 -3.43 22.84
N ILE A 64 46.01 -2.39 22.61
CA ILE A 64 46.35 -1.00 22.96
C ILE A 64 46.61 -0.86 24.46
N GLY A 65 45.76 -1.45 25.31
CA GLY A 65 45.94 -1.37 26.76
C GLY A 65 47.25 -2.00 27.25
N ILE A 66 47.61 -3.16 26.70
CA ILE A 66 48.88 -3.84 27.04
C ILE A 66 50.08 -3.04 26.53
N VAL A 67 50.04 -2.53 25.29
CA VAL A 67 51.15 -1.76 24.70
C VAL A 67 51.32 -0.43 25.41
N ALA A 68 50.23 0.30 25.68
CA ALA A 68 50.26 1.58 26.36
C ALA A 68 50.78 1.45 27.80
N SER A 69 50.35 0.44 28.56
CA SER A 69 50.85 0.23 29.92
C SER A 69 52.36 -0.07 29.95
N ARG A 70 52.87 -0.75 28.93
CA ARG A 70 54.29 -1.06 28.76
C ARG A 70 55.13 0.14 28.34
N TYR A 71 54.66 0.88 27.36
CA TYR A 71 55.37 2.04 26.83
C TYR A 71 55.44 3.16 27.86
N VAL A 72 54.31 3.50 28.50
CA VAL A 72 54.24 4.57 29.49
C VAL A 72 55.09 4.24 30.73
N GLY A 73 55.12 2.97 31.16
CA GLY A 73 55.96 2.52 32.27
C GLY A 73 57.47 2.56 32.00
N HIS A 74 57.90 2.77 30.75
CA HIS A 74 59.32 2.95 30.42
C HIS A 74 59.79 4.40 30.62
N PHE A 75 58.89 5.38 30.51
CA PHE A 75 59.25 6.81 30.52
C PHE A 75 58.90 7.54 31.82
N MET A 76 58.03 6.97 32.66
CA MET A 76 57.55 7.61 33.89
C MET A 76 57.32 6.58 35.00
N ASP A 77 57.48 6.99 36.27
CA ASP A 77 57.03 6.19 37.42
C ASP A 77 55.49 6.18 37.44
N VAL A 78 54.92 5.14 36.83
CA VAL A 78 53.50 5.10 36.48
C VAL A 78 52.80 4.05 37.32
N THR A 79 51.85 4.49 38.14
CA THR A 79 50.94 3.61 38.87
C THR A 79 49.94 2.96 37.90
N PHE A 80 49.37 1.81 38.27
CA PHE A 80 48.34 1.12 37.47
C PHE A 80 47.24 2.05 36.96
N LEU A 81 46.75 2.96 37.82
CA LEU A 81 45.70 3.93 37.46
C LEU A 81 46.14 4.91 36.37
N ARG A 82 47.40 5.37 36.39
CA ARG A 82 47.94 6.26 35.35
C ARG A 82 48.10 5.52 34.01
N ALA A 83 48.53 4.25 34.05
CA ALA A 83 48.62 3.41 32.87
C ALA A 83 47.22 3.14 32.27
N LEU A 84 46.23 2.81 33.11
CA LEU A 84 44.84 2.63 32.70
C LEU A 84 44.27 3.92 32.10
N ALA A 85 44.39 5.06 32.78
CA ALA A 85 43.90 6.33 32.27
C ALA A 85 44.51 6.71 30.91
N SER A 86 45.82 6.47 30.73
CA SER A 86 46.52 6.73 29.47
C SER A 86 46.02 5.83 28.34
N ALA A 87 45.85 4.52 28.62
CA ALA A 87 45.31 3.57 27.66
C ALA A 87 43.88 3.92 27.22
N GLN A 88 43.01 4.28 28.18
CA GLN A 88 41.64 4.68 27.89
C GLN A 88 41.59 5.98 27.07
N LEU A 89 42.43 6.97 27.38
CA LEU A 89 42.52 8.21 26.62
C LEU A 89 42.93 7.95 25.17
N VAL A 90 43.96 7.12 24.93
CA VAL A 90 44.40 6.75 23.58
C VAL A 90 43.26 6.05 22.83
N MET A 91 42.58 5.10 23.47
CA MET A 91 41.46 4.38 22.86
C MET A 91 40.30 5.31 22.46
N LEU A 92 39.90 6.22 23.36
CA LEU A 92 38.83 7.17 23.11
C LEU A 92 39.20 8.19 22.03
N LEU A 93 40.45 8.64 21.96
CA LEU A 93 40.92 9.53 20.89
C LEU A 93 40.89 8.84 19.52
N LEU A 94 41.31 7.57 19.45
CA LEU A 94 41.25 6.80 18.21
C LEU A 94 39.80 6.58 17.76
N LEU A 95 38.92 6.13 18.65
CA LEU A 95 37.50 5.95 18.34
C LEU A 95 36.80 7.27 17.99
N GLY A 96 37.11 8.35 18.70
CA GLY A 96 36.60 9.68 18.40
C GLY A 96 37.03 10.16 17.01
N THR A 97 38.28 9.91 16.63
CA THR A 97 38.82 10.25 15.30
C THR A 97 38.16 9.42 14.20
N ILE A 98 38.10 8.10 14.37
CA ILE A 98 37.44 7.18 13.41
C ILE A 98 35.98 7.56 13.27
N GLY A 99 35.28 7.79 14.38
CA GLY A 99 33.87 8.17 14.39
C GLY A 99 33.62 9.53 13.77
N GLY A 100 34.50 10.51 14.02
CA GLY A 100 34.45 11.84 13.40
C GLY A 100 34.64 11.78 11.88
N ILE A 101 35.64 11.01 11.42
CA ILE A 101 35.87 10.79 9.99
C ILE A 101 34.67 10.08 9.37
N ALA A 102 34.20 8.98 9.97
CA ALA A 102 33.03 8.25 9.49
C ALA A 102 31.79 9.17 9.41
N ARG A 103 31.56 10.01 10.42
CA ARG A 103 30.46 10.98 10.43
C ARG A 103 30.59 12.03 9.33
N LEU A 104 31.80 12.49 9.03
CA LEU A 104 32.06 13.47 7.97
C LEU A 104 31.75 12.92 6.57
N PHE A 105 31.96 11.61 6.38
CA PHE A 105 31.69 10.90 5.12
C PHE A 105 30.31 10.23 5.06
N ALA A 106 29.52 10.30 6.12
CA ALA A 106 28.19 9.74 6.20
C ALA A 106 27.12 10.53 5.42
N ASP A 107 26.02 9.87 5.08
CA ASP A 107 24.80 10.53 4.62
C ASP A 107 23.92 10.84 5.82
N VAL A 108 24.11 12.06 6.32
CA VAL A 108 23.44 12.56 7.53
C VAL A 108 22.26 13.44 7.13
N PRO A 109 21.02 13.06 7.43
CA PRO A 109 19.89 13.94 7.16
C PRO A 109 20.05 15.24 7.97
N PRO A 110 19.87 16.41 7.36
CA PRO A 110 19.76 17.65 8.12
C PRO A 110 18.49 17.61 8.98
N GLU A 111 18.55 18.29 10.12
CA GLU A 111 17.45 18.35 11.09
C GLU A 111 17.19 19.81 11.48
N ILE A 112 15.92 20.15 11.70
CA ILE A 112 15.51 21.40 12.34
C ILE A 112 14.75 21.00 13.61
N SER A 113 15.20 21.49 14.77
CA SER A 113 14.62 21.13 16.07
C SER A 113 14.60 19.61 16.33
N GLY A 114 15.60 18.87 15.84
CA GLY A 114 15.69 17.40 15.97
C GLY A 114 14.74 16.62 15.05
N GLN A 115 13.97 17.30 14.19
CA GLN A 115 13.09 16.66 13.23
C GLN A 115 13.79 16.47 11.89
N LYS A 116 13.67 15.27 11.35
CA LYS A 116 14.07 14.99 9.96
C LYS A 116 13.23 15.82 9.00
N LEU A 117 13.83 16.16 7.87
CA LEU A 117 13.25 17.09 6.92
C LEU A 117 12.77 16.37 5.66
N LEU A 118 11.66 16.86 5.13
CA LEU A 118 11.13 16.52 3.81
C LEU A 118 11.35 17.70 2.87
N LEU A 119 11.57 17.39 1.60
CA LEU A 119 11.50 18.36 0.51
C LEU A 119 10.10 18.26 -0.09
N ALA A 120 9.23 19.21 0.22
CA ALA A 120 7.95 19.36 -0.48
C ALA A 120 8.20 20.11 -1.79
N VAL A 121 7.65 19.62 -2.88
CA VAL A 121 7.84 20.18 -4.21
C VAL A 121 6.51 20.35 -4.90
N GLU A 122 6.42 21.37 -5.74
CA GLU A 122 5.36 21.50 -6.72
C GLU A 122 5.98 21.66 -8.08
N LEU A 123 5.51 20.85 -9.01
CA LEU A 123 5.96 20.81 -10.39
C LEU A 123 4.85 21.36 -11.26
N SER A 124 5.15 22.37 -12.07
CA SER A 124 4.18 23.07 -12.89
C SER A 124 4.54 22.91 -14.37
N TRP A 125 3.68 22.24 -15.13
CA TRP A 125 3.78 22.14 -16.58
C TRP A 125 2.72 23.02 -17.24
N GLN A 126 2.93 23.40 -18.51
CA GLN A 126 1.78 23.78 -19.34
C GLN A 126 0.90 22.55 -19.52
N THR A 127 -0.43 22.70 -19.44
CA THR A 127 -1.36 21.57 -19.52
C THR A 127 -1.22 20.80 -20.83
N ALA A 128 -0.94 21.49 -21.94
CA ALA A 128 -0.67 20.87 -23.24
C ALA A 128 0.60 20.00 -23.26
N ASP A 129 1.53 20.25 -22.33
CA ASP A 129 2.83 19.57 -22.25
C ASP A 129 2.89 18.59 -21.07
N LEU A 130 1.79 18.35 -20.35
CA LEU A 130 1.78 17.45 -19.20
C LEU A 130 2.09 16.02 -19.71
N PRO A 131 3.23 15.42 -19.33
CA PRO A 131 3.58 14.10 -19.84
C PRO A 131 2.56 13.05 -19.34
N VAL A 132 2.43 11.96 -20.09
CA VAL A 132 1.66 10.80 -19.64
C VAL A 132 2.43 10.12 -18.50
N LEU A 133 2.14 10.52 -17.26
CA LEU A 133 2.85 10.10 -16.04
C LEU A 133 2.38 8.75 -15.46
N ASP A 134 1.67 7.96 -16.28
CA ASP A 134 1.18 6.61 -15.97
C ASP A 134 1.67 5.57 -17.03
N ALA A 135 2.77 5.86 -17.74
CA ALA A 135 3.32 4.96 -18.76
C ALA A 135 4.27 3.91 -18.14
N GLY A 136 3.83 2.64 -18.07
CA GLY A 136 4.67 1.48 -17.68
C GLY A 136 4.28 0.81 -16.36
N ASP A 137 5.16 -0.05 -15.84
CA ASP A 137 4.90 -0.91 -14.66
C ASP A 137 4.84 -0.16 -13.32
N SER A 138 5.19 1.14 -13.31
CA SER A 138 5.14 1.99 -12.12
C SER A 138 4.62 3.37 -12.44
N ARG A 139 3.75 3.90 -11.57
CA ARG A 139 3.33 5.31 -11.62
C ARG A 139 4.51 6.24 -11.43
N ALA A 140 4.42 7.45 -11.98
CA ALA A 140 5.47 8.44 -11.78
C ALA A 140 5.72 8.76 -10.30
N TYR A 141 6.98 8.98 -9.94
CA TYR A 141 7.42 9.24 -8.57
C TYR A 141 8.64 10.17 -8.55
N LEU A 142 8.98 10.70 -7.39
CA LEU A 142 10.16 11.53 -7.19
C LEU A 142 11.35 10.69 -6.74
N LYS A 143 12.56 11.07 -7.15
CA LYS A 143 13.81 10.48 -6.67
C LYS A 143 14.80 11.58 -6.35
N LEU A 144 15.12 11.76 -5.07
CA LEU A 144 16.15 12.71 -4.63
C LEU A 144 17.49 11.99 -4.53
N ALA A 145 18.49 12.51 -5.23
CA ALA A 145 19.87 12.08 -5.15
C ALA A 145 20.76 13.23 -4.68
N SER A 146 21.90 12.88 -4.08
CA SER A 146 22.98 13.83 -3.80
C SER A 146 24.19 13.53 -4.68
N THR A 147 24.81 14.59 -5.18
CA THR A 147 26.01 14.54 -6.01
C THR A 147 27.19 15.16 -5.27
N VAL A 148 28.25 14.38 -5.08
CA VAL A 148 29.53 14.81 -4.50
C VAL A 148 30.63 14.43 -5.49
N GLY A 149 31.25 15.43 -6.14
CA GLY A 149 32.17 15.18 -7.24
C GLY A 149 31.48 14.50 -8.43
N ARG A 150 32.00 13.34 -8.87
CA ARG A 150 31.41 12.53 -9.96
C ARG A 150 30.47 11.41 -9.47
N GLY A 151 30.38 11.19 -8.15
CA GLY A 151 29.56 10.11 -7.58
C GLY A 151 28.12 10.55 -7.31
N VAL A 152 27.18 9.62 -7.47
CA VAL A 152 25.78 9.75 -7.04
C VAL A 152 25.59 8.90 -5.79
N ASN A 153 25.24 9.53 -4.66
CA ASN A 153 24.95 8.81 -3.42
C ASN A 153 23.60 8.09 -3.50
N TYR A 154 23.35 7.18 -2.55
CA TYR A 154 22.15 6.34 -2.49
C TYR A 154 20.86 7.20 -2.53
N PRO A 155 20.05 7.14 -3.59
CA PRO A 155 18.89 8.01 -3.73
C PRO A 155 17.76 7.63 -2.76
N ARG A 156 16.84 8.57 -2.52
CA ARG A 156 15.57 8.34 -1.84
C ARG A 156 14.42 8.57 -2.79
N ASP A 157 13.44 7.67 -2.73
CA ASP A 157 12.21 7.80 -3.49
C ASP A 157 11.18 8.58 -2.67
N GLY A 158 10.38 9.39 -3.35
CA GLY A 158 9.33 10.24 -2.80
C GLY A 158 8.07 10.26 -3.68
N ALA A 159 6.92 10.57 -3.09
CA ALA A 159 5.65 10.47 -3.78
C ALA A 159 5.46 11.65 -4.75
N LEU A 160 4.85 11.39 -5.91
CA LEU A 160 4.31 12.39 -6.81
C LEU A 160 2.79 12.16 -6.91
N TRP A 161 2.00 13.12 -6.46
CA TRP A 161 0.55 12.95 -6.29
C TRP A 161 -0.21 13.47 -7.51
N LEU A 162 -0.23 12.67 -8.58
CA LEU A 162 -0.88 12.99 -9.86
C LEU A 162 -2.39 13.21 -9.73
N ASP A 163 -3.03 12.46 -8.84
CA ASP A 163 -4.43 12.58 -8.44
C ASP A 163 -4.79 13.94 -7.83
N HIS A 164 -3.78 14.75 -7.53
CA HIS A 164 -3.88 16.07 -6.92
C HIS A 164 -3.36 17.18 -7.79
N THR A 165 -3.29 16.92 -9.10
CA THR A 165 -3.01 17.93 -10.08
C THR A 165 -4.07 19.03 -9.98
N ARG A 166 -3.64 20.25 -9.66
CA ARG A 166 -4.49 21.43 -9.74
C ARG A 166 -4.21 22.19 -11.02
N HIS A 167 -5.25 22.76 -11.60
CA HIS A 167 -5.14 23.58 -12.79
C HIS A 167 -5.24 25.06 -12.41
N GLU A 168 -4.20 25.83 -12.74
CA GLU A 168 -4.15 27.29 -12.56
C GLU A 168 -3.94 27.91 -13.95
N GLY A 169 -5.03 28.38 -14.55
CA GLY A 169 -5.01 28.87 -15.94
C GLY A 169 -4.61 27.76 -16.92
N THR A 170 -3.53 27.99 -17.69
CA THR A 170 -3.00 27.00 -18.64
C THR A 170 -2.00 26.03 -18.02
N ARG A 171 -1.76 26.09 -16.71
CA ARG A 171 -0.74 25.27 -16.04
C ARG A 171 -1.37 24.19 -15.17
N ALA A 172 -0.79 23.00 -15.24
CA ALA A 172 -1.07 21.87 -14.37
C ALA A 172 0.03 21.81 -13.30
N ILE A 173 -0.35 21.89 -12.02
CA ILE A 173 0.58 21.85 -10.88
C ILE A 173 0.38 20.55 -10.12
N VAL A 174 1.42 19.74 -10.09
CA VAL A 174 1.46 18.44 -9.43
C VAL A 174 2.30 18.54 -8.16
N PRO A 175 1.71 18.30 -6.97
CA PRO A 175 2.47 18.29 -5.73
C PRO A 175 3.20 16.95 -5.54
N GLY A 176 4.32 17.00 -4.82
CA GLY A 176 5.06 15.81 -4.41
C GLY A 176 5.93 16.08 -3.18
N ALA A 177 6.50 15.03 -2.62
CA ALA A 177 7.43 15.15 -1.50
C ALA A 177 8.44 14.01 -1.47
N VAL A 178 9.64 14.27 -0.96
CA VAL A 178 10.73 13.29 -0.84
C VAL A 178 11.57 13.56 0.42
N GLU A 179 12.13 12.51 1.02
CA GLU A 179 12.97 12.66 2.23
C GLU A 179 14.33 13.29 1.91
N ILE A 180 14.72 14.30 2.71
CA ILE A 180 16.08 14.86 2.66
C ILE A 180 16.96 13.98 3.56
N TYR A 181 17.75 13.12 2.94
CA TYR A 181 18.53 12.10 3.65
C TYR A 181 19.98 12.46 3.91
N THR A 182 20.49 13.55 3.31
CA THR A 182 21.89 13.95 3.44
C THR A 182 22.08 15.46 3.41
N SER A 183 22.95 15.97 4.27
CA SER A 183 23.43 17.36 4.32
C SER A 183 24.56 17.60 3.31
N ARG A 184 25.07 16.56 2.65
CA ARG A 184 26.20 16.66 1.71
C ARG A 184 25.74 16.80 0.26
N GLY A 185 26.61 17.38 -0.57
CA GLY A 185 26.50 17.41 -2.03
C GLY A 185 25.43 18.35 -2.61
N LYS A 186 25.32 18.42 -3.93
CA LYS A 186 24.22 19.13 -4.61
C LYS A 186 23.03 18.20 -4.79
N ARG A 187 21.81 18.73 -4.59
CA ARG A 187 20.58 17.94 -4.58
C ARG A 187 20.03 17.87 -5.98
N ARG A 188 19.84 16.65 -6.50
CA ARG A 188 19.20 16.40 -7.78
C ARG A 188 17.87 15.69 -7.56
N LEU A 189 16.79 16.39 -7.85
CA LEU A 189 15.45 15.86 -7.84
C LEU A 189 15.12 15.34 -9.24
N ARG A 190 14.84 14.05 -9.36
CA ARG A 190 14.40 13.43 -10.60
C ARG A 190 12.92 13.09 -10.53
N VAL A 191 12.19 13.37 -11.60
CA VAL A 191 10.84 12.88 -11.82
C VAL A 191 10.96 11.59 -12.61
N MET A 192 10.67 10.45 -12.00
CA MET A 192 10.78 9.14 -12.61
C MET A 192 9.43 8.77 -13.25
N ASN A 193 9.43 8.24 -14.47
CA ASN A 193 8.27 7.72 -15.19
C ASN A 193 8.70 6.47 -15.99
N GLY A 194 8.06 5.32 -15.77
CA GLY A 194 8.41 4.07 -16.48
C GLY A 194 9.88 3.64 -16.37
N GLY A 195 10.56 3.96 -15.26
CA GLY A 195 11.98 3.69 -15.05
C GLY A 195 12.96 4.74 -15.58
N SER A 196 12.49 5.65 -16.44
CA SER A 196 13.27 6.76 -17.02
C SER A 196 13.03 8.07 -16.25
N ALA A 197 13.98 9.00 -16.30
CA ALA A 197 13.78 10.33 -15.72
C ALA A 197 13.08 11.26 -16.73
N ALA A 198 11.84 11.66 -16.45
CA ALA A 198 11.08 12.66 -17.21
C ALA A 198 11.60 14.09 -16.95
N ALA A 199 12.21 14.32 -15.78
CA ALA A 199 12.90 15.57 -15.47
C ALA A 199 14.03 15.31 -14.47
N ASP A 200 15.05 16.15 -14.48
CA ASP A 200 16.20 16.12 -13.58
C ASP A 200 16.61 17.55 -13.20
N ILE A 201 16.38 17.89 -11.93
CA ILE A 201 16.37 19.26 -11.43
C ILE A 201 17.42 19.38 -10.34
N GLN A 202 18.40 20.26 -10.50
CA GLN A 202 19.29 20.62 -9.40
C GLN A 202 18.59 21.62 -8.47
N VAL A 203 18.16 21.15 -7.31
CA VAL A 203 17.45 21.97 -6.32
C VAL A 203 18.48 22.83 -5.56
N PRO A 204 18.30 24.16 -5.47
CA PRO A 204 19.19 25.06 -4.73
C PRO A 204 18.93 24.95 -3.23
N LEU A 205 19.12 23.75 -2.68
CA LEU A 205 18.97 23.46 -1.26
C LEU A 205 20.35 23.42 -0.59
N ASP A 206 20.51 24.28 0.42
CA ASP A 206 21.72 24.33 1.24
C ASP A 206 21.93 23.04 2.05
N ALA A 207 23.18 22.80 2.45
CA ALA A 207 23.56 21.69 3.32
C ALA A 207 22.80 21.70 4.67
N SER A 208 22.56 22.90 5.19
CA SER A 208 21.85 23.15 6.44
C SER A 208 20.68 24.10 6.16
N PRO A 209 19.48 23.55 5.85
CA PRO A 209 18.30 24.35 5.57
C PRO A 209 17.99 25.34 6.69
N LYS A 210 17.61 26.57 6.32
CA LYS A 210 17.33 27.67 7.26
C LYS A 210 15.83 27.83 7.45
N LYS A 211 15.42 28.63 8.44
CA LYS A 211 13.99 28.96 8.65
C LYS A 211 13.33 29.55 7.39
N GLN A 212 14.08 30.27 6.56
CA GLN A 212 13.59 30.85 5.30
C GLN A 212 13.17 29.76 4.29
N THR A 213 13.85 28.62 4.26
CA THR A 213 13.50 27.51 3.35
C THR A 213 12.26 26.75 3.79
N LEU A 214 11.63 27.10 4.93
CA LEU A 214 10.33 26.56 5.35
C LEU A 214 9.17 27.19 4.54
N ALA A 215 9.37 28.40 4.01
CA ALA A 215 8.44 29.01 3.07
C ALA A 215 8.65 28.43 1.67
N TRP A 216 7.59 28.46 0.85
CA TRP A 216 7.71 28.14 -0.57
C TRP A 216 8.71 29.08 -1.24
N SER A 217 9.62 28.53 -2.04
CA SER A 217 10.43 29.31 -2.96
C SER A 217 9.55 29.98 -4.02
N GLU A 218 10.12 30.98 -4.68
CA GLU A 218 9.61 31.43 -5.98
C GLU A 218 9.57 30.26 -6.98
N TRP A 219 8.76 30.41 -8.04
CA TRP A 219 8.77 29.48 -9.16
C TRP A 219 10.08 29.59 -9.94
N ILE A 220 10.80 28.49 -10.06
CA ILE A 220 12.09 28.39 -10.73
C ILE A 220 11.90 27.62 -12.04
N PRO A 221 12.30 28.18 -13.20
CA PRO A 221 12.26 27.44 -14.46
C PRO A 221 13.29 26.32 -14.48
N VAL A 222 12.92 25.18 -15.06
CA VAL A 222 13.86 24.09 -15.31
C VAL A 222 14.55 24.35 -16.64
N ASN A 223 15.89 24.42 -16.63
CA ASN A 223 16.65 24.64 -17.84
C ASN A 223 16.52 23.44 -18.79
N ALA A 224 15.98 23.67 -19.98
CA ALA A 224 15.76 22.64 -21.00
C ALA A 224 17.03 21.87 -21.42
N ALA A 225 18.19 22.53 -21.37
CA ALA A 225 19.48 21.90 -21.67
C ALA A 225 19.86 20.77 -20.67
N ALA A 226 19.25 20.76 -19.48
CA ALA A 226 19.50 19.76 -18.45
C ALA A 226 18.52 18.57 -18.48
N THR A 227 17.44 18.64 -19.28
CA THR A 227 16.25 17.78 -19.08
C THR A 227 15.64 17.15 -20.34
N GLY A 228 16.32 17.19 -21.49
CA GLY A 228 15.73 16.71 -22.75
C GLY A 228 14.65 17.67 -23.27
N ASN A 229 14.17 17.47 -24.50
CA ASN A 229 13.32 18.45 -25.18
C ASN A 229 11.93 18.67 -24.53
N ASP A 230 11.45 17.72 -23.72
CA ASP A 230 10.07 17.71 -23.19
C ASP A 230 9.88 18.56 -21.90
N ALA A 231 10.95 19.13 -21.35
CA ALA A 231 10.90 19.88 -20.08
C ALA A 231 10.92 21.41 -20.24
N ARG A 232 10.82 21.93 -21.47
CA ARG A 232 10.95 23.37 -21.78
C ARG A 232 9.93 24.27 -21.06
N SER A 233 8.78 23.73 -20.69
CA SER A 233 7.74 24.46 -19.97
C SER A 233 7.67 24.18 -18.48
N LEU A 234 8.52 23.29 -17.95
CA LEU A 234 8.51 22.88 -16.55
C LEU A 234 9.08 23.98 -15.65
N GLN A 235 8.30 24.34 -14.63
CA GLN A 235 8.73 25.15 -13.51
C GLN A 235 8.55 24.36 -12.22
N TYR A 236 9.33 24.65 -11.21
CA TYR A 236 9.17 24.04 -9.90
C TYR A 236 9.34 25.06 -8.79
N ARG A 237 8.71 24.80 -7.66
CA ARG A 237 9.04 25.45 -6.40
C ARG A 237 9.14 24.40 -5.31
N PHE A 238 9.84 24.73 -4.24
CA PHE A 238 10.04 23.81 -3.13
C PHE A 238 9.98 24.53 -1.80
N ARG A 239 9.77 23.74 -0.75
CA ARG A 239 10.02 24.13 0.64
C ARG A 239 10.50 22.93 1.43
N VAL A 240 11.17 23.21 2.52
CA VAL A 240 11.61 22.21 3.49
C VAL A 240 10.56 22.11 4.58
N VAL A 241 10.17 20.89 4.92
CA VAL A 241 9.11 20.65 5.91
C VAL A 241 9.63 19.69 6.97
N PRO A 242 9.70 20.09 8.25
CA PRO A 242 9.89 19.16 9.35
C PRO A 242 8.85 18.04 9.33
N ARG A 243 9.26 16.81 9.67
CA ARG A 243 8.38 15.62 9.55
C ARG A 243 7.08 15.69 10.37
N ASP A 244 7.09 16.46 11.44
CA ASP A 244 5.95 16.73 12.31
C ASP A 244 5.06 17.88 11.83
N GLN A 245 5.38 18.50 10.69
CA GLN A 245 4.60 19.56 10.07
C GLN A 245 3.89 19.08 8.80
N PRO A 246 2.78 19.74 8.41
CA PRO A 246 2.06 19.35 7.21
C PRO A 246 2.88 19.63 5.95
N VAL A 247 3.19 18.55 5.23
CA VAL A 247 3.83 18.64 3.91
C VAL A 247 2.88 19.27 2.89
N ARG A 248 1.58 19.04 3.09
CA ARG A 248 0.52 19.47 2.22
C ARG A 248 -0.73 19.85 3.03
N VAL A 249 -1.45 20.84 2.52
CA VAL A 249 -2.71 21.33 3.08
C VAL A 249 -3.73 21.41 1.94
N ASP A 250 -4.89 20.80 2.15
CA ASP A 250 -6.04 20.86 1.24
C ASP A 250 -7.23 21.51 1.93
N THR A 251 -8.16 22.03 1.13
CA THR A 251 -9.44 22.55 1.62
C THR A 251 -10.59 21.80 0.93
N VAL A 252 -11.60 21.42 1.71
CA VAL A 252 -12.84 20.78 1.27
C VAL A 252 -13.98 21.46 2.02
N GLY A 253 -14.57 22.49 1.39
CA GLY A 253 -15.58 23.33 2.06
C GLY A 253 -15.02 23.96 3.35
N PRO A 254 -15.67 23.75 4.52
CA PRO A 254 -15.21 24.29 5.80
C PRO A 254 -14.06 23.49 6.42
N PHE A 255 -13.65 22.38 5.80
CA PHE A 255 -12.58 21.51 6.30
C PHE A 255 -11.24 21.87 5.68
N THR A 256 -10.22 21.98 6.53
CA THR A 256 -8.80 22.01 6.14
C THR A 256 -8.18 20.67 6.49
N VAL A 257 -7.51 20.04 5.53
CA VAL A 257 -6.89 18.73 5.68
C VAL A 257 -5.38 18.87 5.54
N GLU A 258 -4.69 18.60 6.64
CA GLU A 258 -3.24 18.71 6.78
C GLU A 258 -2.60 17.32 6.75
N MET A 259 -1.79 17.06 5.73
CA MET A 259 -1.10 15.78 5.55
C MET A 259 0.31 15.83 6.15
N MET A 260 0.60 14.96 7.12
CA MET A 260 1.91 14.76 7.72
C MET A 260 2.48 13.43 7.23
N VAL A 261 3.68 13.45 6.63
CA VAL A 261 4.28 12.23 6.05
C VAL A 261 5.36 11.70 6.96
N LYS A 262 5.22 10.44 7.40
CA LYS A 262 6.21 9.74 8.24
C LYS A 262 7.31 9.09 7.41
N SER A 263 6.94 8.45 6.28
CA SER A 263 7.86 7.74 5.39
C SER A 263 7.27 7.55 3.98
N PHE A 264 8.08 7.08 3.04
CA PHE A 264 7.62 6.66 1.70
C PHE A 264 7.98 5.20 1.47
N ALA A 265 7.09 4.45 0.85
CA ALA A 265 7.33 3.06 0.49
C ALA A 265 6.66 2.73 -0.84
N PHE A 266 7.28 1.84 -1.61
CA PHE A 266 6.59 1.25 -2.74
C PHE A 266 5.55 0.27 -2.24
N GLN A 267 4.33 0.46 -2.70
CA GLN A 267 3.26 -0.49 -2.56
C GLN A 267 2.98 -1.08 -3.94
N GLN A 268 2.95 -2.40 -3.99
CA GLN A 268 2.53 -3.15 -5.16
C GLN A 268 1.40 -4.06 -4.70
N PHE A 269 0.21 -3.81 -5.22
CA PHE A 269 -0.92 -4.72 -5.05
C PHE A 269 -1.01 -5.62 -6.28
N GLN A 270 -1.61 -6.80 -6.10
CA GLN A 270 -1.99 -7.64 -7.23
C GLN A 270 -2.76 -6.78 -8.23
N ASN A 271 -2.24 -6.74 -9.45
CA ASN A 271 -2.87 -6.13 -10.60
C ASN A 271 -2.82 -4.61 -10.72
N GLU A 272 -2.06 -3.96 -9.86
CA GLU A 272 -1.84 -2.53 -9.95
C GLU A 272 -0.36 -2.23 -10.25
N PRO A 273 -0.07 -1.23 -11.12
CA PRO A 273 1.29 -0.74 -11.29
C PRO A 273 1.89 -0.40 -9.92
N ARG A 274 3.18 -0.64 -9.75
CA ARG A 274 3.88 -0.29 -8.52
C ARG A 274 3.76 1.21 -8.27
N ARG A 275 3.24 1.62 -7.10
CA ARG A 275 3.07 3.03 -6.73
C ARG A 275 3.96 3.35 -5.55
N LEU A 276 4.64 4.49 -5.58
CA LEU A 276 5.27 4.99 -4.37
C LEU A 276 4.23 5.76 -3.57
N ASN A 277 4.00 5.31 -2.34
CA ASN A 277 2.99 5.86 -1.46
C ASN A 277 3.64 6.50 -0.23
N ALA A 278 2.96 7.50 0.33
CA ALA A 278 3.35 8.15 1.56
C ALA A 278 2.64 7.46 2.73
N ASP A 279 3.40 7.00 3.70
CA ASP A 279 2.88 6.66 5.02
C ASP A 279 2.58 7.98 5.74
N ALA A 280 1.30 8.34 5.79
CA ALA A 280 0.85 9.65 6.24
C ALA A 280 -0.24 9.56 7.31
N THR A 281 -0.28 10.60 8.14
CA THR A 281 -1.39 10.90 9.03
C THR A 281 -1.99 12.24 8.67
N TYR A 282 -3.24 12.46 9.08
CA TYR A 282 -3.98 13.67 8.77
C TYR A 282 -4.46 14.37 10.03
N ASN A 283 -4.27 15.69 10.04
CA ASN A 283 -4.99 16.60 10.92
C ASN A 283 -6.14 17.20 10.12
N VAL A 284 -7.36 17.06 10.63
CA VAL A 284 -8.54 17.67 10.03
C VAL A 284 -8.98 18.81 10.93
N LEU A 285 -9.05 20.00 10.36
CA LEU A 285 -9.55 21.20 11.01
C LEU A 285 -10.88 21.57 10.38
N TYR A 286 -11.83 22.01 11.19
CA TYR A 286 -13.08 22.59 10.76
C TYR A 286 -13.07 24.07 11.16
N ARG A 287 -13.12 24.96 10.16
CA ARG A 287 -13.02 26.43 10.34
C ARG A 287 -11.80 26.81 11.21
N GLY A 288 -10.67 26.17 10.95
CA GLY A 288 -9.39 26.41 11.63
C GLY A 288 -9.24 25.75 13.01
N LYS A 289 -10.23 24.98 13.50
CA LYS A 289 -10.15 24.27 14.78
C LYS A 289 -10.07 22.76 14.57
N PRO A 290 -9.21 22.01 15.28
CA PRO A 290 -9.19 20.55 15.20
C PRO A 290 -10.57 19.93 15.46
N ILE A 291 -10.96 18.93 14.67
CA ILE A 291 -12.22 18.21 14.91
C ILE A 291 -12.13 17.36 16.19
N PRO A 292 -13.27 17.06 16.85
CA PRO A 292 -13.30 16.13 17.97
C PRO A 292 -12.77 14.74 17.57
N ARG A 293 -11.88 14.18 18.40
CA ARG A 293 -11.27 12.85 18.25
C ARG A 293 -12.15 11.74 18.83
N ALA A 294 -13.45 11.82 18.55
CA ALA A 294 -14.47 10.89 19.00
C ALA A 294 -15.55 10.75 17.92
N ALA A 295 -15.83 9.52 17.50
CA ALA A 295 -16.84 9.21 16.51
C ALA A 295 -18.14 8.74 17.17
N ARG A 296 -19.25 9.39 16.86
CA ARG A 296 -20.60 8.99 17.28
C ARG A 296 -20.95 7.67 16.61
N ARG A 297 -21.24 6.62 17.37
CA ARG A 297 -21.76 5.36 16.81
C ARG A 297 -23.16 5.58 16.25
N ILE A 298 -23.41 5.06 15.05
CA ILE A 298 -24.75 5.01 14.47
C ILE A 298 -25.23 3.57 14.53
N GLY A 299 -26.43 3.37 15.10
CA GLY A 299 -27.05 2.06 15.26
C GLY A 299 -26.85 1.44 16.65
N GLY A 300 -27.62 0.39 16.93
CA GLY A 300 -27.46 -0.44 18.12
C GLY A 300 -26.10 -1.15 18.10
N ALA A 301 -25.58 -1.50 19.28
CA ALA A 301 -24.30 -2.19 19.38
C ALA A 301 -24.29 -3.47 18.52
N PRO A 302 -23.13 -3.86 17.96
CA PRO A 302 -23.02 -5.13 17.24
C PRO A 302 -23.54 -6.27 18.13
N VAL A 303 -24.26 -7.20 17.53
CA VAL A 303 -24.82 -8.38 18.21
C VAL A 303 -23.70 -9.07 18.98
N GLY A 304 -23.71 -8.97 20.31
CA GLY A 304 -22.71 -9.57 21.21
C GLY A 304 -21.74 -8.61 21.92
N ALA A 305 -21.70 -7.31 21.60
CA ALA A 305 -20.92 -6.34 22.35
C ALA A 305 -21.78 -5.59 23.38
N ASN A 306 -21.33 -5.48 24.63
CA ASN A 306 -22.02 -4.73 25.69
C ASN A 306 -22.36 -3.31 25.19
N ALA A 307 -23.66 -3.05 25.09
CA ALA A 307 -24.25 -2.05 24.23
C ALA A 307 -24.21 -0.62 24.77
N ASN A 308 -23.04 -0.15 25.20
CA ASN A 308 -22.91 1.25 25.56
C ASN A 308 -22.65 2.08 24.29
N PRO A 309 -23.51 3.05 23.92
CA PRO A 309 -23.35 3.91 22.75
C PRO A 309 -22.21 4.94 22.91
N SER A 310 -21.20 4.60 23.71
CA SER A 310 -20.04 5.44 23.94
C SER A 310 -19.37 5.78 22.60
N PRO A 311 -19.01 7.06 22.39
CA PRO A 311 -18.24 7.46 21.23
C PRO A 311 -16.98 6.61 21.08
N VAL A 312 -16.63 6.27 19.84
CA VAL A 312 -15.37 5.59 19.52
C VAL A 312 -14.29 6.65 19.49
N ALA A 313 -13.46 6.70 20.54
CA ALA A 313 -12.28 7.56 20.55
C ALA A 313 -11.28 7.10 19.48
N PHE A 314 -10.63 8.05 18.82
CA PHE A 314 -9.55 7.74 17.88
C PHE A 314 -8.38 8.71 18.00
N THR A 315 -7.18 8.25 17.72
CA THR A 315 -5.93 9.03 17.87
C THR A 315 -5.44 9.59 16.54
N GLU A 316 -5.52 8.80 15.47
CA GLU A 316 -4.99 9.15 14.16
C GLU A 316 -6.08 9.08 13.08
N ILE A 317 -5.91 9.89 12.03
CA ILE A 317 -6.59 9.69 10.74
C ILE A 317 -5.51 9.29 9.76
N ASN A 318 -5.61 8.09 9.18
CA ASN A 318 -4.55 7.53 8.33
C ASN A 318 -4.86 7.65 6.84
N SER A 319 -6.11 7.89 6.46
CA SER A 319 -6.52 8.09 5.06
C SER A 319 -7.79 8.91 5.01
N ILE A 320 -7.95 9.70 3.95
CA ILE A 320 -9.14 10.54 3.74
C ILE A 320 -9.62 10.36 2.31
N ALA A 321 -10.93 10.26 2.13
CA ALA A 321 -11.60 10.38 0.85
C ALA A 321 -12.56 11.58 0.89
N VAL A 322 -12.60 12.38 -0.18
CA VAL A 322 -13.57 13.46 -0.33
C VAL A 322 -14.91 12.86 -0.75
N VAL A 323 -15.95 13.14 0.02
CA VAL A 323 -17.31 12.68 -0.28
C VAL A 323 -17.96 13.68 -1.24
N GLY A 324 -18.30 13.21 -2.43
CA GLY A 324 -19.09 13.96 -3.40
C GLY A 324 -20.55 14.05 -2.98
N GLY A 325 -21.19 15.18 -3.29
CA GLY A 325 -22.57 15.46 -2.88
C GLY A 325 -22.84 16.96 -2.80
N ASN A 326 -24.01 17.33 -2.31
CA ASN A 326 -24.43 18.73 -2.20
C ASN A 326 -23.77 19.48 -1.03
N ALA A 327 -23.19 18.75 -0.08
CA ALA A 327 -22.53 19.30 1.09
C ALA A 327 -21.11 18.72 1.22
N PRO A 328 -20.09 19.55 1.53
CA PRO A 328 -18.74 19.07 1.74
C PRO A 328 -18.66 18.10 2.92
N ALA A 329 -18.05 16.94 2.71
CA ALA A 329 -17.76 15.96 3.76
C ALA A 329 -16.50 15.16 3.42
N LEU A 330 -15.95 14.50 4.44
CA LEU A 330 -14.79 13.63 4.33
C LEU A 330 -15.14 12.26 4.87
N PHE A 331 -14.66 11.20 4.23
CA PHE A 331 -14.70 9.85 4.78
C PHE A 331 -13.28 9.44 5.17
N ALA A 332 -13.08 9.03 6.41
CA ALA A 332 -11.76 8.86 7.00
C ALA A 332 -11.55 7.44 7.49
N LYS A 333 -10.32 6.94 7.36
CA LYS A 333 -9.82 5.79 8.12
C LYS A 333 -9.31 6.30 9.46
N LEU A 334 -9.95 5.83 10.53
CA LEU A 334 -9.69 6.20 11.93
C LEU A 334 -8.85 5.10 12.58
N ASP A 335 -7.68 5.46 13.12
CA ASP A 335 -6.71 4.57 13.74
C ASP A 335 -6.21 3.38 12.87
N GLY A 336 -5.05 2.84 13.25
CA GLY A 336 -4.57 1.55 12.76
C GLY A 336 -3.85 1.57 11.41
N ARG A 337 -2.53 1.42 11.44
CA ARG A 337 -1.71 1.14 10.24
C ARG A 337 -1.72 -0.35 9.84
N TYR A 338 -1.93 -1.24 10.82
CA TYR A 338 -1.81 -2.70 10.66
C TYR A 338 -2.87 -3.49 11.45
N GLY A 339 -4.00 -2.88 11.82
CA GLY A 339 -5.03 -3.54 12.64
C GLY A 339 -6.07 -2.58 13.24
N ALA A 340 -7.05 -3.18 13.94
CA ALA A 340 -8.18 -2.60 14.67
C ALA A 340 -8.33 -1.07 14.60
N GLY A 341 -8.79 -0.59 13.44
CA GLY A 341 -9.28 0.78 13.26
C GLY A 341 -10.75 0.75 12.83
N GLY A 342 -11.26 1.91 12.45
CA GLY A 342 -12.60 2.05 11.91
C GLY A 342 -12.64 3.02 10.73
N TYR A 343 -13.83 3.16 10.18
CA TYR A 343 -14.13 4.22 9.23
C TYR A 343 -15.03 5.26 9.88
N GLY A 344 -14.93 6.51 9.44
CA GLY A 344 -15.79 7.58 9.92
C GLY A 344 -16.16 8.58 8.85
N LEU A 345 -17.43 8.99 8.83
CA LEU A 345 -17.89 10.13 8.03
C LEU A 345 -17.74 11.42 8.87
N ILE A 346 -16.93 12.35 8.40
CA ILE A 346 -16.75 13.68 8.97
C ILE A 346 -17.58 14.66 8.16
N LYS A 347 -18.56 15.30 8.79
CA LYS A 347 -19.49 16.25 8.14
C LYS A 347 -19.83 17.43 9.04
N GLU A 348 -20.39 18.47 8.45
CA GLU A 348 -20.96 19.59 9.21
C GLU A 348 -22.40 19.24 9.63
N GLU A 349 -22.71 19.41 10.92
CA GLU A 349 -24.05 19.28 11.50
C GLU A 349 -24.27 20.44 12.48
N ASN A 350 -25.31 21.24 12.25
CA ASN A 350 -25.64 22.41 13.09
C ASN A 350 -24.46 23.37 13.33
N GLY A 351 -23.63 23.60 12.30
CA GLY A 351 -22.49 24.51 12.37
C GLY A 351 -21.25 23.95 13.08
N ALA A 352 -21.23 22.66 13.45
CA ALA A 352 -20.09 21.98 14.05
C ALA A 352 -19.66 20.77 13.20
N ALA A 353 -18.37 20.40 13.28
CA ALA A 353 -17.90 19.14 12.71
C ALA A 353 -18.27 17.96 13.61
N VAL A 354 -18.92 16.96 13.01
CA VAL A 354 -19.27 15.69 13.67
C VAL A 354 -18.62 14.55 12.90
N THR A 355 -18.07 13.59 13.63
CA THR A 355 -17.58 12.32 13.08
C THR A 355 -18.57 11.22 13.42
N GLU A 356 -19.06 10.51 12.41
CA GLU A 356 -19.98 9.39 12.52
C GLU A 356 -19.25 8.09 12.21
N TYR A 357 -19.27 7.13 13.14
CA TYR A 357 -18.58 5.85 12.98
C TYR A 357 -19.31 4.97 11.96
N ALA A 358 -18.57 4.50 10.97
CA ALA A 358 -19.06 3.71 9.84
C ALA A 358 -18.58 2.25 9.85
N GLY A 359 -18.16 1.74 11.01
CA GLY A 359 -17.77 0.34 11.16
C GLY A 359 -16.27 0.11 11.27
N ALA A 360 -15.88 -1.12 11.59
CA ALA A 360 -14.49 -1.53 11.67
C ALA A 360 -13.78 -1.50 10.30
N GLY A 361 -12.50 -1.19 10.31
CA GLY A 361 -11.62 -1.14 9.14
C GLY A 361 -10.24 -1.73 9.44
N MET A 362 -9.66 -2.47 8.49
CA MET A 362 -8.36 -3.14 8.70
C MET A 362 -7.20 -2.44 8.00
N PHE A 363 -7.34 -2.05 6.74
CA PHE A 363 -6.19 -1.61 5.93
C PHE A 363 -6.41 -0.33 5.15
N ARG A 364 -7.52 -0.17 4.44
CA ARG A 364 -7.70 0.99 3.55
C ARG A 364 -9.17 1.36 3.48
N ILE A 365 -9.47 2.55 2.98
CA ILE A 365 -10.84 2.83 2.54
C ILE A 365 -11.07 1.92 1.34
N PHE A 366 -11.84 0.85 1.59
CA PHE A 366 -12.25 -0.15 0.62
C PHE A 366 -13.76 -0.12 0.56
N THR A 367 -14.30 0.20 -0.60
CA THR A 367 -15.73 0.34 -0.76
C THR A 367 -16.19 -0.07 -2.15
N HIS A 368 -17.46 -0.46 -2.20
CA HIS A 368 -18.19 -0.83 -3.39
C HIS A 368 -19.33 0.16 -3.59
N ARG A 369 -19.32 0.90 -4.71
CA ARG A 369 -20.48 1.72 -5.08
C ARG A 369 -21.63 0.81 -5.49
N LEU A 370 -22.77 0.91 -4.81
CA LEU A 370 -24.03 0.32 -5.26
C LEU A 370 -24.58 1.21 -6.36
N THR A 371 -24.57 0.69 -7.58
CA THR A 371 -25.17 1.38 -8.73
C THR A 371 -26.39 0.63 -9.20
N VAL A 372 -27.43 1.37 -9.59
CA VAL A 372 -28.41 0.94 -10.59
C VAL A 372 -28.08 1.83 -11.78
N ASP A 373 -27.51 1.30 -12.87
CA ASP A 373 -27.29 2.18 -14.02
C ASP A 373 -28.64 2.56 -14.67
N ALA A 374 -28.63 3.58 -15.52
CA ALA A 374 -29.84 4.06 -16.21
C ALA A 374 -30.46 3.05 -17.19
N LYS A 375 -29.79 1.92 -17.46
CA LYS A 375 -30.26 0.80 -18.27
C LYS A 375 -30.63 -0.44 -17.42
N GLY A 376 -30.54 -0.35 -16.09
CA GLY A 376 -30.73 -1.48 -15.18
C GLY A 376 -29.54 -2.46 -15.08
N THR A 377 -28.45 -2.23 -15.81
CA THR A 377 -27.21 -3.01 -15.74
C THR A 377 -26.28 -2.47 -14.65
N THR A 378 -26.19 -3.11 -13.50
CA THR A 378 -25.20 -2.68 -12.50
C THR A 378 -23.79 -2.90 -13.07
N ALA A 379 -23.00 -1.84 -13.22
CA ALA A 379 -21.56 -2.00 -13.46
C ALA A 379 -20.99 -2.84 -12.30
N PRO A 380 -20.00 -3.73 -12.55
CA PRO A 380 -19.32 -4.41 -11.46
C PRO A 380 -18.91 -3.37 -10.42
N ALA A 381 -19.16 -3.63 -9.14
CA ALA A 381 -18.92 -2.61 -8.12
C ALA A 381 -17.50 -2.07 -8.29
N ILE A 382 -17.41 -0.77 -8.53
CA ILE A 382 -16.11 -0.13 -8.71
C ILE A 382 -15.44 -0.23 -7.36
N THR A 383 -14.48 -1.15 -7.28
CA THR A 383 -13.72 -1.38 -6.07
C THR A 383 -12.74 -0.23 -5.93
N PHE A 384 -13.06 0.67 -5.02
CA PHE A 384 -12.15 1.76 -4.71
C PHE A 384 -11.17 1.34 -3.62
N LYS A 385 -9.90 1.58 -3.89
CA LYS A 385 -8.79 1.30 -2.98
C LYS A 385 -8.03 2.60 -2.75
N ALA A 386 -8.42 3.38 -1.75
CA ALA A 386 -7.56 4.47 -1.30
C ALA A 386 -6.34 3.82 -0.62
N LEU A 387 -5.13 4.19 -1.01
CA LEU A 387 -3.93 3.63 -0.37
C LEU A 387 -3.81 4.17 1.08
N ASP A 388 -3.10 3.46 1.96
CA ASP A 388 -2.77 4.02 3.29
C ASP A 388 -2.05 5.36 3.15
N GLY A 389 -2.42 6.38 3.90
CA GLY A 389 -1.84 7.72 3.71
C GLY A 389 -2.22 8.40 2.40
N ALA A 390 -3.26 7.93 1.70
CA ALA A 390 -3.83 8.62 0.55
C ALA A 390 -4.90 9.64 0.95
N PHE A 391 -4.93 10.73 0.19
CA PHE A 391 -6.04 11.66 0.12
C PHE A 391 -6.76 11.36 -1.20
N ASP A 392 -7.97 10.81 -1.18
CA ASP A 392 -8.65 10.30 -2.36
C ASP A 392 -9.79 11.25 -2.77
N ARG A 393 -9.69 11.87 -3.93
CA ARG A 393 -10.75 12.74 -4.47
C ARG A 393 -11.70 12.04 -5.44
N VAL A 394 -11.42 10.79 -5.78
CA VAL A 394 -12.09 10.07 -6.87
C VAL A 394 -13.09 9.06 -6.33
N ALA A 395 -12.70 8.28 -5.32
CA ALA A 395 -13.46 7.11 -4.87
C ALA A 395 -14.92 7.39 -4.51
N LEU A 396 -15.16 8.48 -3.80
CA LEU A 396 -16.48 8.88 -3.33
C LEU A 396 -17.02 10.10 -4.07
N SER A 397 -16.43 10.46 -5.22
CA SER A 397 -16.80 11.68 -5.97
C SER A 397 -18.17 11.61 -6.62
N GLU A 398 -18.61 10.42 -7.01
CA GLU A 398 -19.92 10.22 -7.64
C GLU A 398 -21.01 10.05 -6.56
N PRO A 399 -22.09 10.85 -6.57
CA PRO A 399 -23.18 10.68 -5.61
C PRO A 399 -23.81 9.27 -5.71
N GLY A 400 -24.06 8.61 -4.58
CA GLY A 400 -24.61 7.26 -4.55
C GLY A 400 -24.54 6.57 -3.19
N LEU A 401 -24.79 5.26 -3.19
CA LEU A 401 -24.67 4.40 -2.02
C LEU A 401 -23.35 3.62 -2.11
N TYR A 402 -22.63 3.52 -1.00
CA TYR A 402 -21.31 2.90 -0.91
C TYR A 402 -21.26 1.92 0.24
N VAL A 403 -20.99 0.66 -0.04
CA VAL A 403 -20.91 -0.39 0.99
C VAL A 403 -19.50 -0.48 1.54
N PHE A 404 -19.45 -0.53 2.86
CA PHE A 404 -18.30 -0.85 3.71
C PHE A 404 -18.62 -2.15 4.48
N PRO A 405 -17.63 -2.80 5.11
CA PRO A 405 -17.85 -4.09 5.78
C PRO A 405 -19.03 -4.13 6.75
N GLU A 406 -19.26 -3.05 7.50
CA GLU A 406 -20.32 -2.95 8.54
C GLU A 406 -21.22 -1.72 8.36
N ALA A 407 -21.13 -1.01 7.24
CA ALA A 407 -21.99 0.13 7.00
C ALA A 407 -22.25 0.39 5.52
N VAL A 408 -23.29 1.19 5.24
CA VAL A 408 -23.54 1.80 3.94
C VAL A 408 -23.52 3.32 4.10
N LEU A 409 -22.69 3.98 3.32
CA LEU A 409 -22.64 5.43 3.19
C LEU A 409 -23.53 5.86 2.04
N ASP A 410 -24.53 6.70 2.32
CA ASP A 410 -25.27 7.45 1.31
C ASP A 410 -24.63 8.83 1.16
N THR A 411 -23.88 9.04 0.07
CA THR A 411 -23.17 10.30 -0.18
C THR A 411 -24.12 11.43 -0.61
N ARG A 412 -25.35 11.10 -1.01
CA ARG A 412 -26.38 12.09 -1.39
C ARG A 412 -26.94 12.79 -0.16
N THR A 413 -27.14 12.05 0.92
CA THR A 413 -27.71 12.54 2.19
C THR A 413 -26.67 12.68 3.30
N LEU A 414 -25.42 12.31 3.04
CA LEU A 414 -24.35 12.21 4.06
C LEU A 414 -24.80 11.40 5.28
N ALA A 415 -25.46 10.26 5.04
CA ALA A 415 -25.93 9.37 6.08
C ALA A 415 -25.11 8.08 6.06
N VAL A 416 -24.70 7.62 7.23
CA VAL A 416 -24.11 6.29 7.43
C VAL A 416 -25.18 5.40 8.06
N ARG A 417 -25.35 4.20 7.52
CA ARG A 417 -26.28 3.20 8.04
C ARG A 417 -25.49 1.97 8.43
N ALA A 418 -25.58 1.56 9.69
CA ALA A 418 -24.97 0.30 10.11
C ALA A 418 -25.67 -0.88 9.43
N ILE A 419 -24.89 -1.88 9.06
CA ILE A 419 -25.38 -3.18 8.60
C ILE A 419 -24.73 -4.29 9.44
N PRO A 420 -25.31 -5.49 9.49
CA PRO A 420 -24.77 -6.58 10.31
C PRO A 420 -23.35 -6.92 9.87
N ALA A 421 -22.43 -6.98 10.84
CA ALA A 421 -21.07 -7.44 10.60
C ALA A 421 -21.10 -8.88 10.09
N GLU A 422 -20.28 -9.18 9.08
CA GLU A 422 -20.16 -10.55 8.60
C GLU A 422 -19.35 -11.38 9.59
N GLN A 423 -19.90 -12.53 9.97
CA GLN A 423 -19.34 -13.29 11.08
C GLN A 423 -17.93 -13.84 10.82
N ASN A 424 -17.49 -14.11 9.58
CA ASN A 424 -16.23 -14.88 9.45
C ASN A 424 -15.37 -14.85 8.16
N HIS A 425 -15.57 -14.03 7.13
CA HIS A 425 -14.67 -14.12 5.95
C HIS A 425 -14.04 -12.79 5.56
N THR A 426 -12.69 -12.74 5.60
CA THR A 426 -11.89 -11.73 4.88
C THR A 426 -12.28 -11.67 3.40
N ASP A 427 -12.72 -12.78 2.83
CA ASP A 427 -12.93 -12.92 1.40
C ASP A 427 -14.27 -12.35 0.93
N LEU A 428 -15.34 -12.48 1.72
CA LEU A 428 -16.64 -11.87 1.42
C LEU A 428 -16.56 -10.35 1.31
N ARG A 429 -15.64 -9.72 2.06
CA ARG A 429 -15.40 -8.28 1.96
C ARG A 429 -14.91 -7.85 0.58
N PHE A 430 -14.26 -8.75 -0.18
CA PHE A 430 -13.79 -8.46 -1.53
C PHE A 430 -14.86 -8.77 -2.59
N VAL A 431 -15.93 -9.48 -2.25
CA VAL A 431 -17.04 -9.75 -3.17
C VAL A 431 -17.94 -8.52 -3.24
N ALA A 432 -18.06 -7.97 -4.44
CA ALA A 432 -18.96 -6.87 -4.72
C ALA A 432 -20.42 -7.27 -4.40
N PRO A 433 -21.25 -6.35 -3.88
CA PRO A 433 -22.70 -6.51 -3.90
C PRO A 433 -23.18 -6.80 -5.33
N VAL A 434 -24.08 -7.77 -5.47
CA VAL A 434 -24.50 -8.31 -6.77
C VAL A 434 -25.69 -7.56 -7.36
N SER A 435 -26.48 -6.90 -6.50
CA SER A 435 -27.71 -6.25 -6.92
C SER A 435 -28.16 -5.19 -5.91
N LEU A 436 -28.75 -4.11 -6.41
CA LEU A 436 -29.46 -3.09 -5.62
C LEU A 436 -30.94 -3.13 -6.04
N SER A 437 -31.84 -3.09 -5.05
CA SER A 437 -33.29 -3.02 -5.29
C SER A 437 -33.67 -1.75 -6.09
N PRO A 438 -34.75 -1.78 -6.89
CA PRO A 438 -35.15 -0.63 -7.71
C PRO A 438 -35.43 0.65 -6.91
N ASP A 439 -35.91 0.52 -5.66
CA ASP A 439 -36.20 1.61 -4.74
C ASP A 439 -34.99 2.01 -3.87
N ALA A 440 -33.85 1.35 -4.07
CA ALA A 440 -32.63 1.48 -3.27
C ALA A 440 -32.86 1.27 -1.76
N SER A 441 -33.87 0.49 -1.37
CA SER A 441 -34.20 0.19 0.03
C SER A 441 -33.46 -1.03 0.59
N ALA A 442 -32.92 -1.88 -0.28
CA ALA A 442 -32.17 -3.09 0.05
C ALA A 442 -31.13 -3.43 -1.02
N PHE A 443 -30.07 -4.14 -0.67
CA PHE A 443 -29.12 -4.69 -1.63
C PHE A 443 -28.88 -6.18 -1.38
N ALA A 444 -28.38 -6.88 -2.40
CA ALA A 444 -28.03 -8.28 -2.34
C ALA A 444 -26.51 -8.45 -2.46
N ARG A 445 -25.93 -9.35 -1.67
CA ARG A 445 -24.52 -9.76 -1.78
C ARG A 445 -24.39 -11.24 -1.43
N MET A 446 -23.26 -11.84 -1.79
CA MET A 446 -22.93 -13.18 -1.29
C MET A 446 -22.66 -13.14 0.21
N GLY A 447 -23.02 -14.22 0.91
CA GLY A 447 -22.75 -14.43 2.32
C GLY A 447 -22.75 -15.93 2.67
N GLY A 448 -22.68 -16.22 3.97
CA GLY A 448 -22.62 -17.59 4.48
C GLY A 448 -21.19 -18.09 4.70
N ASP A 449 -21.07 -19.38 5.01
CA ASP A 449 -19.77 -20.06 5.13
C ASP A 449 -19.43 -20.76 3.80
N GLU A 450 -18.16 -21.13 3.59
CA GLU A 450 -17.68 -21.75 2.33
C GLU A 450 -18.53 -22.94 1.86
N GLY A 451 -18.97 -23.81 2.78
CA GLY A 451 -19.83 -24.96 2.45
C GLY A 451 -21.32 -24.63 2.28
N ARG A 452 -21.77 -23.44 2.67
CA ARG A 452 -23.19 -23.04 2.63
C ARG A 452 -23.36 -21.59 2.18
N PRO A 453 -22.96 -21.27 0.93
CA PRO A 453 -23.17 -19.94 0.38
C PRO A 453 -24.65 -19.61 0.32
N VAL A 454 -24.97 -18.38 0.70
CA VAL A 454 -26.30 -17.80 0.63
C VAL A 454 -26.24 -16.48 -0.12
N LEU A 455 -27.35 -16.10 -0.75
CA LEU A 455 -27.53 -14.74 -1.22
C LEU A 455 -28.15 -13.94 -0.06
N ARG A 456 -27.35 -13.06 0.53
CA ARG A 456 -27.76 -12.22 1.65
C ARG A 456 -28.39 -10.93 1.13
N GLU A 457 -29.67 -10.76 1.44
CA GLU A 457 -30.39 -9.51 1.33
C GLU A 457 -30.10 -8.64 2.56
N VAL A 458 -29.81 -7.35 2.36
CA VAL A 458 -29.59 -6.39 3.45
C VAL A 458 -30.51 -5.20 3.24
N SER A 459 -31.44 -5.00 4.18
CA SER A 459 -32.35 -3.85 4.20
C SER A 459 -31.58 -2.61 4.67
N LEU A 460 -31.56 -1.57 3.82
CA LEU A 460 -31.03 -0.25 4.16
C LEU A 460 -32.02 0.56 5.01
N VAL A 461 -33.28 0.13 5.09
CA VAL A 461 -34.31 0.79 5.91
C VAL A 461 -34.23 0.30 7.35
N THR A 462 -34.20 -1.00 7.57
CA THR A 462 -34.22 -1.62 8.91
C THR A 462 -32.84 -2.00 9.43
N GLY A 463 -31.84 -2.12 8.55
CA GLY A 463 -30.53 -2.66 8.90
C GLY A 463 -30.52 -4.18 9.09
N GLU A 464 -31.65 -4.86 8.85
CA GLU A 464 -31.75 -6.31 8.97
C GLU A 464 -31.20 -7.01 7.73
N SER A 465 -30.71 -8.23 7.91
CA SER A 465 -30.28 -9.11 6.82
C SER A 465 -31.12 -10.37 6.77
N ARG A 466 -31.42 -10.84 5.56
CA ARG A 466 -32.14 -12.10 5.31
C ARG A 466 -31.35 -12.94 4.33
N ASP A 467 -31.12 -14.20 4.69
CA ASP A 467 -30.40 -15.14 3.83
C ASP A 467 -31.37 -15.87 2.91
N VAL A 468 -31.08 -15.85 1.61
CA VAL A 468 -31.80 -16.57 0.57
C VAL A 468 -30.95 -17.79 0.17
N PRO A 469 -31.42 -19.03 0.42
CA PRO A 469 -30.68 -20.23 0.06
C PRO A 469 -30.41 -20.34 -1.44
N LEU A 470 -29.21 -20.79 -1.81
CA LEU A 470 -28.80 -20.98 -3.21
C LEU A 470 -29.09 -22.38 -3.77
N THR A 471 -29.97 -23.15 -3.12
CA THR A 471 -30.22 -24.57 -3.45
C THR A 471 -30.64 -24.82 -4.90
N THR A 472 -31.15 -23.80 -5.59
CA THR A 472 -31.64 -23.85 -6.98
C THR A 472 -30.90 -22.89 -7.92
N ALA A 473 -29.90 -22.17 -7.42
CA ALA A 473 -29.14 -21.16 -8.16
C ALA A 473 -27.64 -21.46 -8.00
N PRO A 474 -27.09 -22.46 -8.73
CA PRO A 474 -25.69 -22.81 -8.60
C PRO A 474 -24.81 -21.60 -8.97
N VAL A 475 -23.78 -21.37 -8.16
CA VAL A 475 -22.74 -20.39 -8.46
C VAL A 475 -21.85 -20.98 -9.55
N ASP A 476 -21.72 -20.28 -10.67
CA ASP A 476 -20.88 -20.73 -11.77
C ASP A 476 -19.43 -20.87 -11.25
N ASN A 477 -18.80 -22.02 -11.47
CA ASN A 477 -17.45 -22.32 -11.00
C ASN A 477 -17.20 -22.45 -9.50
N GLY A 478 -18.23 -22.50 -8.66
CA GLY A 478 -18.07 -22.70 -7.21
C GLY A 478 -17.33 -21.55 -6.49
N SER A 479 -16.88 -20.53 -7.20
CA SER A 479 -16.20 -19.36 -6.64
C SER A 479 -17.18 -18.21 -6.47
N TRP A 480 -17.22 -17.60 -5.29
CA TRP A 480 -18.07 -16.43 -5.04
C TRP A 480 -17.78 -15.23 -5.97
N SER A 481 -16.58 -15.19 -6.56
CA SER A 481 -16.17 -14.14 -7.49
C SER A 481 -16.89 -14.18 -8.84
N SER A 482 -17.48 -15.32 -9.20
CA SER A 482 -18.27 -15.45 -10.44
C SER A 482 -19.69 -14.91 -10.31
N VAL A 483 -20.15 -14.68 -9.08
CA VAL A 483 -21.49 -14.19 -8.80
C VAL A 483 -21.57 -12.75 -9.28
N SER A 484 -22.26 -12.58 -10.40
CA SER A 484 -22.41 -11.32 -11.10
C SER A 484 -23.85 -10.84 -11.06
N ARG A 485 -24.08 -9.61 -11.53
CA ARG A 485 -25.44 -9.12 -11.72
C ARG A 485 -26.24 -9.97 -12.70
N SER A 486 -25.65 -10.42 -13.80
CA SER A 486 -26.33 -11.29 -14.75
C SER A 486 -26.74 -12.62 -14.13
N TRP A 487 -25.93 -13.15 -13.20
CA TRP A 487 -26.30 -14.32 -12.42
C TRP A 487 -27.50 -14.01 -11.52
N PHE A 488 -27.48 -12.86 -10.83
CA PHE A 488 -28.60 -12.42 -10.01
C PHE A 488 -29.87 -12.28 -10.84
N ASP A 489 -29.83 -11.54 -11.95
CA ASP A 489 -31.00 -11.27 -12.79
C ASP A 489 -31.57 -12.53 -13.45
N HIS A 490 -30.74 -13.56 -13.65
CA HIS A 490 -31.15 -14.83 -14.23
C HIS A 490 -31.90 -15.72 -13.23
N TYR A 491 -31.40 -15.84 -12.00
CA TYR A 491 -31.99 -16.72 -10.98
C TYR A 491 -32.97 -16.01 -10.05
N PHE A 492 -32.83 -14.70 -9.86
CA PHE A 492 -33.54 -13.93 -8.86
C PHE A 492 -34.22 -12.69 -9.45
N GLU A 493 -35.18 -12.18 -8.72
CA GLU A 493 -35.78 -10.88 -8.98
C GLU A 493 -36.13 -10.16 -7.68
N TRP A 494 -36.16 -8.84 -7.74
CA TRP A 494 -36.70 -8.02 -6.65
C TRP A 494 -38.23 -7.96 -6.78
N LYS A 495 -38.95 -8.37 -5.74
CA LYS A 495 -40.38 -8.12 -5.60
C LYS A 495 -40.62 -6.96 -4.64
N SER A 496 -41.32 -5.95 -5.13
CA SER A 496 -41.84 -4.89 -4.27
C SER A 496 -42.88 -5.49 -3.32
N ALA A 497 -42.71 -5.24 -2.02
CA ALA A 497 -43.68 -5.63 -1.00
C ALA A 497 -44.60 -4.46 -0.61
N GLY A 498 -44.97 -3.61 -1.58
CA GLY A 498 -45.80 -2.43 -1.30
C GLY A 498 -45.02 -1.37 -0.51
N THR A 499 -45.48 -1.03 0.70
CA THR A 499 -44.84 -0.03 1.58
C THR A 499 -43.62 -0.56 2.33
N SER A 500 -43.39 -1.86 2.36
CA SER A 500 -42.17 -2.46 2.91
C SER A 500 -41.04 -2.55 1.87
N SER A 501 -39.81 -2.70 2.35
CA SER A 501 -38.62 -2.86 1.51
C SER A 501 -38.80 -3.96 0.46
N SER A 502 -38.27 -3.73 -0.73
CA SER A 502 -38.18 -4.75 -1.78
C SER A 502 -37.42 -5.97 -1.29
N HIS A 503 -37.87 -7.18 -1.65
CA HIS A 503 -37.26 -8.43 -1.21
C HIS A 503 -36.91 -9.33 -2.40
N ILE A 504 -35.87 -10.14 -2.24
CA ILE A 504 -35.40 -11.08 -3.25
C ILE A 504 -36.31 -12.31 -3.27
N VAL A 505 -36.66 -12.76 -4.47
CA VAL A 505 -37.28 -14.08 -4.70
C VAL A 505 -36.58 -14.81 -5.84
N LEU A 506 -36.65 -16.13 -5.81
CA LEU A 506 -36.23 -16.97 -6.92
C LEU A 506 -37.20 -16.82 -8.10
N ARG A 507 -36.68 -16.68 -9.31
CA ARG A 507 -37.49 -16.74 -10.53
C ARG A 507 -38.01 -18.17 -10.74
N PRO A 508 -39.32 -18.37 -10.90
CA PRO A 508 -39.85 -19.70 -11.20
C PRO A 508 -39.30 -20.17 -12.55
N ASN A 509 -38.84 -21.42 -12.60
CA ASN A 509 -38.33 -22.08 -13.82
C ASN A 509 -37.06 -21.44 -14.42
N ALA A 510 -36.22 -20.78 -13.60
CA ALA A 510 -34.89 -20.38 -14.04
C ALA A 510 -34.09 -21.63 -14.45
N LEU A 511 -33.74 -21.74 -15.73
CA LEU A 511 -32.88 -22.82 -16.23
C LEU A 511 -31.46 -22.65 -15.67
N ALA A 512 -30.66 -23.69 -15.63
CA ALA A 512 -29.23 -23.51 -15.32
C ALA A 512 -28.59 -22.56 -16.35
N MET A 513 -27.82 -21.58 -15.88
CA MET A 513 -26.99 -20.74 -16.73
C MET A 513 -26.01 -21.59 -17.53
N VAL A 514 -25.67 -21.09 -18.70
CA VAL A 514 -24.57 -21.64 -19.49
C VAL A 514 -23.28 -21.56 -18.68
N ARG A 515 -22.57 -22.68 -18.56
CA ARG A 515 -21.26 -22.74 -17.91
C ARG A 515 -20.26 -21.84 -18.64
N ARG A 516 -19.35 -21.23 -17.89
CA ARG A 516 -18.24 -20.40 -18.39
C ARG A 516 -17.04 -20.61 -17.51
N GLY A 517 -15.81 -20.48 -18.01
CA GLY A 517 -14.65 -20.46 -17.12
C GLY A 517 -14.41 -19.09 -16.49
N LEU A 518 -13.57 -19.06 -15.46
CA LEU A 518 -13.12 -17.85 -14.79
C LEU A 518 -11.76 -17.43 -15.36
N LEU A 519 -11.73 -16.41 -16.20
CA LEU A 519 -10.49 -15.81 -16.67
C LEU A 519 -9.96 -14.77 -15.65
N THR A 520 -8.99 -15.18 -14.85
CA THR A 520 -8.22 -14.29 -13.98
C THR A 520 -7.11 -13.61 -14.78
N GLN A 521 -7.01 -12.29 -14.71
CA GLN A 521 -5.99 -11.51 -15.38
C GLN A 521 -5.17 -10.68 -14.38
N GLU A 522 -3.89 -10.98 -14.31
CA GLU A 522 -2.86 -10.24 -13.58
C GLU A 522 -1.83 -9.60 -14.56
N PRO A 523 -1.07 -8.56 -14.18
CA PRO A 523 0.02 -8.03 -14.95
C PRO A 523 1.04 -9.12 -15.27
N GLY A 524 1.18 -9.40 -16.56
CA GLY A 524 2.04 -10.48 -17.05
C GLY A 524 1.50 -11.89 -16.82
N TYR A 525 0.30 -12.09 -16.29
CA TYR A 525 -0.20 -13.44 -16.00
C TYR A 525 -1.69 -13.57 -16.29
N ARG A 526 -2.09 -14.68 -16.88
CA ARG A 526 -3.50 -15.04 -17.06
C ARG A 526 -3.67 -16.48 -16.62
N GLN A 527 -4.84 -16.76 -16.08
CA GLN A 527 -5.27 -18.10 -15.68
C GLN A 527 -6.75 -18.23 -16.01
N TYR A 528 -7.13 -19.36 -16.58
CA TYR A 528 -8.51 -19.69 -16.90
C TYR A 528 -8.91 -20.93 -16.12
N ASP A 529 -9.85 -20.77 -15.19
CA ASP A 529 -10.28 -21.84 -14.29
C ASP A 529 -11.65 -22.38 -14.65
N LEU A 530 -11.78 -23.70 -14.60
CA LEU A 530 -13.02 -24.45 -14.72
C LEU A 530 -13.22 -25.23 -13.42
N SER A 531 -14.35 -25.04 -12.75
CA SER A 531 -14.69 -25.72 -11.51
C SER A 531 -16.22 -25.73 -11.36
N PRO A 532 -16.80 -26.39 -10.35
CA PRO A 532 -16.39 -27.75 -10.02
C PRO A 532 -16.59 -28.66 -11.25
N VAL A 533 -15.53 -29.39 -11.62
CA VAL A 533 -15.49 -30.29 -12.78
C VAL A 533 -14.97 -31.66 -12.36
N ASP A 534 -15.37 -32.71 -13.09
CA ASP A 534 -14.79 -34.03 -12.93
C ASP A 534 -13.39 -34.13 -13.57
N SER A 535 -12.74 -35.28 -13.37
CA SER A 535 -11.40 -35.51 -13.90
C SER A 535 -11.33 -35.60 -15.43
N ALA A 536 -12.44 -35.92 -16.10
CA ALA A 536 -12.48 -36.01 -17.56
C ALA A 536 -12.47 -34.61 -18.22
N MET A 537 -12.78 -33.54 -17.48
CA MET A 537 -12.67 -32.18 -18.01
C MET A 537 -11.25 -31.82 -18.46
N ARG A 538 -10.20 -32.38 -17.82
CA ARG A 538 -8.82 -32.14 -18.27
C ARG A 538 -8.64 -32.62 -19.71
N ASP A 539 -9.05 -33.86 -19.99
CA ASP A 539 -8.92 -34.46 -21.33
C ASP A 539 -9.73 -33.66 -22.37
N VAL A 540 -10.91 -33.14 -21.99
CA VAL A 540 -11.71 -32.24 -22.83
C VAL A 540 -10.96 -30.95 -23.17
N VAL A 541 -10.33 -30.31 -22.19
CA VAL A 541 -9.54 -29.08 -22.38
C VAL A 541 -8.33 -29.34 -23.27
N GLU A 542 -7.61 -30.43 -23.03
CA GLU A 542 -6.44 -30.82 -23.83
C GLU A 542 -6.82 -31.12 -25.28
N GLN A 543 -7.89 -31.88 -25.48
CA GLN A 543 -8.42 -32.16 -26.82
C GLN A 543 -8.86 -30.87 -27.52
N PHE A 544 -9.52 -29.96 -26.80
CA PHE A 544 -9.92 -28.67 -27.35
C PHE A 544 -8.72 -27.83 -27.79
N LEU A 545 -7.66 -27.77 -26.97
CA LEU A 545 -6.41 -27.08 -27.32
C LEU A 545 -5.80 -27.65 -28.61
N MET A 546 -5.74 -28.98 -28.73
CA MET A 546 -5.18 -29.62 -29.92
C MET A 546 -6.04 -29.40 -31.18
N GLN A 547 -7.36 -29.54 -31.07
CA GLN A 547 -8.27 -29.52 -32.22
C GLN A 547 -8.63 -28.10 -32.67
N GLU A 548 -8.93 -27.20 -31.74
CA GLU A 548 -9.49 -25.87 -32.04
C GLU A 548 -8.43 -24.75 -32.07
N LEU A 549 -7.25 -25.02 -31.52
CA LEU A 549 -6.12 -24.08 -31.47
C LEU A 549 -4.84 -24.64 -32.09
N GLY A 550 -4.87 -25.86 -32.63
CA GLY A 550 -3.69 -26.49 -33.25
C GLY A 550 -2.52 -26.66 -32.28
N ALA A 551 -2.80 -26.79 -30.98
CA ALA A 551 -1.79 -26.92 -29.96
C ALA A 551 -0.98 -28.22 -30.13
N LYS A 552 0.32 -28.17 -29.88
CA LYS A 552 1.18 -29.37 -29.84
C LYS A 552 1.51 -29.69 -28.40
N SER A 553 1.15 -30.89 -27.94
CA SER A 553 1.59 -31.38 -26.63
C SER A 553 3.12 -31.47 -26.60
N LYS A 554 3.73 -30.92 -25.54
CA LYS A 554 5.17 -31.02 -25.29
C LYS A 554 5.36 -32.16 -24.27
N PRO A 555 6.16 -33.20 -24.58
CA PRO A 555 6.51 -34.22 -23.59
C PRO A 555 7.19 -33.53 -22.39
N GLY A 556 6.49 -33.49 -21.26
CA GLY A 556 6.98 -32.87 -20.03
C GLY A 556 7.83 -33.83 -19.20
N THR A 557 8.66 -33.28 -18.31
CA THR A 557 9.19 -34.00 -17.15
C THR A 557 8.04 -34.22 -16.18
N ALA A 558 7.68 -35.48 -15.94
CA ALA A 558 6.45 -35.91 -15.30
C ALA A 558 6.31 -35.42 -13.84
N ASP A 559 5.61 -34.30 -13.65
CA ASP A 559 4.68 -34.20 -12.52
C ASP A 559 3.29 -34.51 -13.08
N GLU A 560 2.60 -35.52 -12.55
CA GLU A 560 1.31 -36.05 -13.05
C GLU A 560 0.18 -35.00 -13.18
N TYR A 561 0.40 -33.81 -12.62
CA TYR A 561 -0.60 -32.77 -12.46
C TYR A 561 -0.55 -31.67 -13.52
N THR A 562 0.55 -31.53 -14.29
CA THR A 562 0.72 -30.41 -15.24
C THR A 562 1.09 -30.88 -16.65
N HIS A 563 0.23 -30.62 -17.63
CA HIS A 563 0.49 -30.90 -19.05
C HIS A 563 0.78 -29.61 -19.82
N THR A 564 1.83 -29.61 -20.64
CA THR A 564 2.27 -28.43 -21.39
C THR A 564 1.90 -28.52 -22.86
N PHE A 565 1.27 -27.47 -23.38
CA PHE A 565 0.85 -27.35 -24.78
C PHE A 565 1.44 -26.12 -25.43
N MET A 566 1.94 -26.24 -26.64
CA MET A 566 2.46 -25.12 -27.42
C MET A 566 1.39 -24.60 -28.38
N VAL A 567 0.92 -23.36 -28.17
CA VAL A 567 -0.01 -22.65 -29.06
C VAL A 567 0.72 -21.46 -29.65
N GLU A 568 0.90 -21.44 -30.97
CA GLU A 568 1.61 -20.36 -31.68
C GLU A 568 3.00 -20.04 -31.07
N GLY A 569 3.72 -21.08 -30.63
CA GLY A 569 5.03 -20.96 -30.01
C GLY A 569 5.03 -20.52 -28.54
N SER A 570 3.85 -20.31 -27.93
CA SER A 570 3.72 -19.96 -26.51
C SER A 570 3.26 -21.17 -25.68
N PRO A 571 3.86 -21.43 -24.51
CA PRO A 571 3.45 -22.52 -23.63
C PRO A 571 2.17 -22.17 -22.85
N LEU A 572 1.17 -23.06 -22.92
CA LEU A 572 0.02 -23.13 -22.03
C LEU A 572 0.17 -24.35 -21.12
N TYR A 573 -0.09 -24.17 -19.84
CA TYR A 573 -0.06 -25.23 -18.84
C TYR A 573 -1.48 -25.59 -18.43
N VAL A 574 -1.87 -26.85 -18.63
CA VAL A 574 -3.14 -27.39 -18.14
C VAL A 574 -2.85 -28.13 -16.84
N VAL A 575 -3.48 -27.70 -15.77
CA VAL A 575 -3.32 -28.26 -14.43
C VAL A 575 -4.66 -28.75 -13.92
N GLN A 576 -4.68 -29.94 -13.32
CA GLN A 576 -5.84 -30.45 -12.63
C GLN A 576 -5.55 -30.56 -11.13
N SER A 577 -6.47 -30.05 -10.31
CA SER A 577 -6.42 -30.11 -8.85
C SER A 577 -7.83 -30.40 -8.35
N ASP A 578 -8.03 -31.51 -7.65
CA ASP A 578 -9.33 -31.94 -7.11
C ASP A 578 -10.47 -31.86 -8.15
N ASN A 579 -11.37 -30.88 -8.01
CA ASN A 579 -12.50 -30.60 -8.89
C ASN A 579 -12.29 -29.33 -9.75
N ARG A 580 -11.04 -28.97 -10.04
CA ARG A 580 -10.68 -27.78 -10.82
C ARG A 580 -9.69 -28.14 -11.93
N VAL A 581 -9.95 -27.61 -13.12
CA VAL A 581 -9.00 -27.59 -14.24
C VAL A 581 -8.62 -26.14 -14.52
N SER A 582 -7.34 -25.85 -14.50
CA SER A 582 -6.77 -24.51 -14.69
C SER A 582 -5.87 -24.50 -15.91
N VAL A 583 -6.06 -23.53 -16.81
CA VAL A 583 -5.16 -23.27 -17.93
C VAL A 583 -4.43 -21.96 -17.67
N HIS A 584 -3.10 -21.98 -17.55
CA HIS A 584 -2.33 -20.78 -17.25
C HIS A 584 -1.06 -20.70 -18.10
N MET A 585 -0.35 -19.58 -17.97
CA MET A 585 0.93 -19.31 -18.65
C MET A 585 1.98 -18.87 -17.62
N ASP A 586 3.27 -18.97 -17.98
CA ASP A 586 4.32 -18.38 -17.14
C ASP A 586 4.12 -16.88 -16.98
N ARG A 587 4.41 -16.35 -15.79
CA ARG A 587 4.41 -14.90 -15.54
C ARG A 587 5.34 -14.20 -16.54
N ASN A 588 4.89 -13.06 -17.04
CA ASN A 588 5.51 -12.21 -18.07
C ASN A 588 5.58 -12.81 -19.48
N SER A 589 4.84 -13.89 -19.76
CA SER A 589 4.68 -14.41 -21.13
C SER A 589 3.64 -13.64 -21.94
N ASN A 590 3.63 -13.85 -23.26
CA ASN A 590 2.55 -13.36 -24.12
C ASN A 590 1.23 -14.03 -23.72
N THR A 591 0.29 -13.30 -23.11
CA THR A 591 -0.97 -13.84 -22.60
C THR A 591 -2.12 -13.88 -23.62
N LEU A 592 -1.86 -13.49 -24.88
CA LEU A 592 -2.85 -13.52 -25.95
C LEU A 592 -3.40 -14.94 -26.23
N PRO A 593 -2.58 -16.01 -26.33
CA PRO A 593 -3.06 -17.35 -26.62
C PRO A 593 -4.08 -17.85 -25.58
N LEU A 594 -3.85 -17.56 -24.30
CA LEU A 594 -4.78 -17.94 -23.23
C LEU A 594 -6.10 -17.16 -23.32
N GLY A 595 -6.07 -15.88 -23.70
CA GLY A 595 -7.29 -15.10 -23.94
C GLY A 595 -8.11 -15.65 -25.12
N THR A 596 -7.43 -16.06 -26.20
CA THR A 596 -8.06 -16.73 -27.34
C THR A 596 -8.67 -18.07 -26.94
N PHE A 597 -7.94 -18.88 -26.15
CA PHE A 597 -8.46 -20.13 -25.61
C PHE A 597 -9.72 -19.91 -24.77
N ALA A 598 -9.67 -19.02 -23.77
CA ALA A 598 -10.81 -18.72 -22.91
C ALA A 598 -12.06 -18.33 -23.73
N THR A 599 -11.90 -17.42 -24.70
CA THR A 599 -13.01 -16.96 -25.56
C THR A 599 -13.61 -18.09 -26.39
N LYS A 600 -12.76 -18.93 -27.01
CA LYS A 600 -13.23 -20.06 -27.84
C LYS A 600 -13.86 -21.15 -26.98
N PHE A 601 -13.29 -21.45 -25.82
CA PHE A 601 -13.78 -22.49 -24.93
C PHE A 601 -15.12 -22.08 -24.30
N ASP A 602 -15.28 -20.82 -23.87
CA ASP A 602 -16.57 -20.28 -23.40
C ASP A 602 -17.66 -20.37 -24.49
N LYS A 603 -17.30 -20.15 -25.76
CA LYS A 603 -18.24 -20.34 -26.88
C LYS A 603 -18.65 -21.81 -27.02
N ALA A 604 -17.75 -22.75 -26.80
CA ALA A 604 -18.06 -24.18 -26.82
C ALA A 604 -18.90 -24.59 -25.60
N LEU A 605 -18.59 -24.07 -24.41
CA LEU A 605 -19.42 -24.24 -23.21
C LEU A 605 -20.83 -23.69 -23.41
N ALA A 606 -20.99 -22.59 -24.16
CA ALA A 606 -22.29 -22.04 -24.52
C ALA A 606 -23.19 -22.97 -25.35
N THR A 607 -22.62 -24.00 -25.98
CA THR A 607 -23.39 -25.04 -26.66
C THR A 607 -23.87 -26.16 -25.73
N ARG A 608 -23.50 -26.12 -24.44
CA ARG A 608 -23.75 -27.17 -23.43
C ARG A 608 -23.12 -28.53 -23.75
N ARG A 609 -22.23 -28.59 -24.76
CA ARG A 609 -21.53 -29.82 -25.19
C ARG A 609 -20.76 -30.52 -24.06
N TYR A 610 -20.30 -29.77 -23.07
CA TYR A 610 -19.45 -30.26 -21.98
C TYR A 610 -20.13 -30.22 -20.61
N ASP A 611 -21.44 -29.97 -20.53
CA ASP A 611 -22.16 -29.85 -19.25
C ASP A 611 -22.05 -31.13 -18.39
N ALA A 612 -21.93 -32.30 -19.02
CA ALA A 612 -21.78 -33.60 -18.34
C ALA A 612 -20.51 -33.71 -17.48
N HIS A 613 -19.50 -32.88 -17.73
CA HIS A 613 -18.24 -32.86 -16.98
C HIS A 613 -18.25 -31.86 -15.81
N PHE A 614 -19.32 -31.08 -15.65
CA PHE A 614 -19.50 -30.21 -14.50
C PHE A 614 -20.25 -30.97 -13.41
N GLN A 615 -19.71 -30.95 -12.20
CA GLN A 615 -20.35 -31.62 -11.08
C GLN A 615 -21.63 -30.86 -10.68
N SER A 616 -22.72 -31.61 -10.57
CA SER A 616 -24.01 -31.12 -10.08
C SER A 616 -24.05 -31.23 -8.55
N GLY A 617 -23.34 -30.36 -7.84
CA GLY A 617 -23.32 -30.46 -6.37
C GLY A 617 -22.47 -29.38 -5.74
N GLN A 618 -22.88 -28.92 -4.56
CA GLN A 618 -22.06 -28.02 -3.76
C GLN A 618 -20.70 -28.68 -3.48
N PRO A 619 -19.60 -27.92 -3.45
CA PRO A 619 -18.36 -28.43 -2.89
C PRO A 619 -18.64 -28.90 -1.46
N ASP A 620 -18.29 -30.16 -1.16
CA ASP A 620 -18.32 -30.72 0.19
C ASP A 620 -17.28 -30.06 1.10
#